data_AF-A0A3M1E0W1-F1
#
_entry.id   AF-A0A3M1E0W1-F1
#
_cell.length_a   1.000
_cell.length_b   1.000
_cell.length_c   1.000
_cell.angle_alpha   90.00
_cell.angle_beta   90.00
_cell.angle_gamma   90.00
#
_symmetry.space_group_name_H-M   'P 1'
#
loop_
_entity.id
_entity.type
_entity.pdbx_description
1 polymer ?
#
loop_
_entity_poly.entity_id
_entity_poly.type
_entity_poly.pdbx_seq_one_letter_code
_entity_poly.pdbx_strand_id
1 'polypeptide(L)'
;METLPLRERRRVLEFAESLAHPETAIGAGEARRRVSAWLVSRVGHLLIGGEPRYVAGARPVWRVPVLVTRGLRGEAGFVDVDARSGELLVTDQTPQEILARVKALAGDTAPH
;
A
#
# COMPACT_ATOMS: atom_id res chain seq x y z
N MET A 1 21.27 -34.76 11.91
CA MET A 1 21.18 -33.32 12.24
C MET A 1 21.29 -32.56 10.92
N GLU A 2 20.22 -32.59 10.13
CA GLU A 2 20.25 -32.08 8.74
C GLU A 2 20.19 -30.55 8.73
N THR A 3 21.19 -29.96 8.09
CA THR A 3 21.27 -28.53 7.84
C THR A 3 20.31 -28.14 6.73
N LEU A 4 19.23 -27.44 7.06
CA LEU A 4 18.27 -26.92 6.08
C LEU A 4 19.00 -26.14 4.96
N PRO A 5 18.62 -26.32 3.68
CA PRO A 5 19.17 -25.57 2.56
C PRO A 5 19.07 -24.05 2.76
N LEU A 6 20.06 -23.28 2.28
CA LEU A 6 20.19 -21.83 2.50
C LEU A 6 18.94 -21.02 2.13
N ARG A 7 18.13 -21.48 1.18
CA ARG A 7 16.86 -20.83 0.78
C ARG A 7 15.76 -20.98 1.83
N GLU A 8 15.74 -22.09 2.56
CA GLU A 8 14.79 -22.32 3.66
C GLU A 8 15.25 -21.62 4.93
N ARG A 9 16.56 -21.58 5.20
CA ARG A 9 17.13 -20.77 6.30
C ARG A 9 16.76 -19.29 6.19
N ARG A 10 16.77 -18.74 4.97
CA ARG A 10 16.37 -17.35 4.72
C ARG A 10 14.90 -17.10 5.03
N ARG A 11 14.00 -18.02 4.65
CA ARG A 11 12.58 -17.93 5.01
C ARG A 11 12.34 -18.07 6.52
N VAL A 12 13.12 -18.92 7.19
CA VAL A 12 13.04 -19.10 8.65
C VAL A 12 13.59 -17.87 9.38
N LEU A 13 14.63 -17.20 8.86
CA LEU A 13 15.14 -15.93 9.38
C LEU A 13 14.15 -14.78 9.16
N GLU A 14 13.54 -14.67 7.97
CA GLU A 14 12.48 -13.69 7.67
C GLU A 14 11.27 -13.89 8.60
N PHE A 15 10.93 -15.14 8.94
CA PHE A 15 9.90 -15.48 9.92
C PHE A 15 10.33 -15.15 11.36
N ALA A 16 11.58 -15.42 11.74
CA ALA A 16 12.12 -15.10 13.07
C ALA A 16 12.23 -13.58 13.30
N GLU A 17 12.60 -12.80 12.28
CA GLU A 17 12.57 -11.33 12.34
C GLU A 17 11.14 -10.78 12.46
N SER A 18 10.17 -11.44 11.83
CA SER A 18 8.74 -11.14 12.00
C SER A 18 8.23 -11.42 13.42
N LEU A 19 8.82 -12.39 14.13
CA LEU A 19 8.46 -12.71 15.52
C LEU A 19 9.13 -11.79 16.54
N ALA A 20 10.09 -10.95 16.14
CA ALA A 20 10.77 -10.03 17.04
C ALA A 20 9.94 -8.75 17.37
N HIS A 21 8.82 -8.50 16.68
CA HIS A 21 7.90 -7.37 16.98
C HIS A 21 6.40 -7.74 16.86
N PRO A 22 5.88 -8.73 17.60
CA PRO A 22 4.65 -9.44 17.22
C PRO A 22 3.31 -8.90 17.76
N GLU A 23 3.25 -7.89 18.63
CA GLU A 23 1.98 -7.61 19.33
C GLU A 23 1.04 -6.59 18.64
N THR A 24 1.49 -5.80 17.66
CA THR A 24 0.65 -4.72 17.09
C THR A 24 0.76 -4.45 15.58
N ALA A 25 1.75 -5.01 14.87
CA ALA A 25 1.97 -4.69 13.47
C ALA A 25 0.86 -5.23 12.55
N ILE A 26 0.36 -4.38 11.65
CA ILE A 26 -0.64 -4.78 10.65
C ILE A 26 0.03 -5.44 9.45
N GLY A 27 -0.64 -6.43 8.84
CA GLY A 27 -0.18 -7.06 7.59
C GLY A 27 -0.54 -6.27 6.34
N ALA A 28 0.10 -6.61 5.21
CA ALA A 28 -0.17 -6.02 3.89
C ALA A 28 -1.67 -6.04 3.51
N GLY A 29 -2.35 -7.17 3.70
CA GLY A 29 -3.78 -7.28 3.39
C GLY A 29 -4.63 -6.27 4.16
N GLU A 30 -4.31 -6.03 5.44
CA GLU A 30 -5.00 -5.04 6.27
C GLU A 30 -4.71 -3.61 5.80
N ALA A 31 -3.44 -3.29 5.51
CA ALA A 31 -3.07 -1.98 4.96
C ALA A 31 -3.84 -1.68 3.66
N ARG A 32 -3.89 -2.65 2.74
CA ARG A 32 -4.64 -2.55 1.49
C ARG A 32 -6.13 -2.33 1.71
N ARG A 33 -6.76 -3.06 2.64
CA ARG A 33 -8.17 -2.89 3.00
C ARG A 33 -8.46 -1.49 3.52
N ARG A 34 -7.62 -0.99 4.43
CA ARG A 34 -7.74 0.35 5.01
C ARG A 34 -7.63 1.45 3.97
N VAL A 35 -6.63 1.38 3.09
CA VAL A 35 -6.49 2.34 1.98
C VAL A 35 -7.68 2.26 1.02
N SER A 36 -8.14 1.06 0.68
CA SER A 36 -9.30 0.89 -0.20
C SER A 36 -10.58 1.48 0.41
N ALA A 37 -10.81 1.27 1.70
CA ALA A 37 -11.95 1.85 2.42
C ALA A 37 -11.88 3.38 2.47
N TRP A 38 -10.68 3.93 2.71
CA TRP A 38 -10.47 5.38 2.70
C TRP A 38 -10.67 5.99 1.31
N LEU A 39 -10.14 5.36 0.26
CA LEU A 39 -10.32 5.80 -1.13
C LEU A 39 -11.80 5.88 -1.51
N VAL A 40 -12.57 4.83 -1.22
CA VAL A 40 -14.01 4.80 -1.52
C VAL A 40 -14.78 5.88 -0.76
N SER A 41 -14.43 6.14 0.51
CA SER A 41 -15.16 7.07 1.37
C SER A 41 -14.76 8.55 1.19
N ARG A 42 -13.50 8.84 0.82
CA ARG A 42 -12.96 10.21 0.80
C ARG A 42 -12.57 10.71 -0.59
N VAL A 43 -12.39 9.82 -1.56
CA VAL A 43 -11.85 10.19 -2.89
C VAL A 43 -12.81 9.81 -4.01
N GLY A 44 -13.16 8.52 -4.12
CA GLY A 44 -14.09 8.03 -5.13
C GLY A 44 -14.12 6.51 -5.26
N HIS A 45 -15.28 5.98 -5.66
CA HIS A 45 -15.56 4.54 -5.74
C HIS A 45 -14.83 3.79 -6.87
N LEU A 46 -14.11 4.50 -7.75
CA LEU A 46 -13.35 3.89 -8.86
C LEU A 46 -11.88 3.63 -8.50
N LEU A 47 -11.48 3.93 -7.27
CA LEU A 47 -10.11 3.77 -6.78
C LEU A 47 -10.02 2.60 -5.80
N ILE A 48 -8.92 1.86 -5.88
CA ILE A 48 -8.63 0.74 -4.97
C ILE A 48 -7.15 0.75 -4.55
N GLY A 49 -6.86 0.23 -3.37
CA GLY A 49 -5.49 -0.09 -2.98
C GLY A 49 -4.94 -1.27 -3.81
N GLY A 50 -3.75 -1.08 -4.37
CA GLY A 50 -2.95 -2.09 -5.04
C GLY A 50 -2.16 -2.97 -4.07
N GLU A 51 -1.18 -3.71 -4.60
CA GLU A 51 -0.32 -4.58 -3.78
C GLU A 51 0.63 -3.74 -2.90
N PRO A 52 0.56 -3.85 -1.57
CA PRO A 52 1.40 -3.06 -0.68
C PRO A 52 2.87 -3.47 -0.73
N ARG A 53 3.76 -2.49 -0.63
CA ARG A 53 5.19 -2.70 -0.44
C ARG A 53 5.61 -2.26 0.95
N TYR A 54 6.29 -3.13 1.68
CA TYR A 54 6.87 -2.76 2.97
C TYR A 54 8.08 -1.85 2.76
N VAL A 55 8.12 -0.73 3.50
CA VAL A 55 9.24 0.21 3.54
C VAL A 55 9.73 0.27 4.98
N ALA A 56 10.91 -0.29 5.21
CA ALA A 56 11.58 -0.27 6.50
C ALA A 56 12.14 1.12 6.83
N GLY A 57 12.28 1.43 8.12
CA GLY A 57 12.83 2.70 8.60
C GLY A 57 12.46 2.94 10.06
N ALA A 58 12.72 4.15 10.57
CA ALA A 58 12.35 4.54 11.93
C ALA A 58 10.83 4.47 12.16
N ARG A 59 10.05 4.82 11.13
CA ARG A 59 8.60 4.61 11.05
C ARG A 59 8.34 3.65 9.88
N PRO A 60 8.22 2.34 10.11
CA PRO A 60 7.97 1.40 9.02
C PRO A 60 6.56 1.60 8.46
N VAL A 61 6.43 1.53 7.14
CA VAL A 61 5.15 1.75 6.45
C VAL A 61 4.85 0.69 5.40
N TRP A 62 3.57 0.44 5.18
CA TRP A 62 3.05 -0.20 3.99
C TRP A 62 2.71 0.88 2.97
N ARG A 63 3.48 0.94 1.90
CA ARG A 63 3.18 1.80 0.75
C ARG A 63 2.18 1.09 -0.15
N VAL A 64 0.96 1.61 -0.21
CA VAL A 64 -0.12 1.01 -1.01
C VAL A 64 -0.34 1.86 -2.27
N PRO A 65 -0.11 1.32 -3.47
CA PRO A 65 -0.45 2.01 -4.72
C PRO A 65 -1.94 2.32 -4.79
N VAL A 66 -2.31 3.46 -5.37
CA VAL A 66 -3.71 3.82 -5.66
C VAL A 66 -3.98 3.49 -7.12
N LEU A 67 -4.87 2.53 -7.37
CA LEU A 67 -5.16 2.05 -8.71
C LEU A 67 -6.54 2.52 -9.18
N VAL A 68 -6.62 2.94 -10.44
CA VAL A 68 -7.89 3.23 -11.11
C VAL A 68 -8.47 1.95 -11.72
N THR A 69 -9.70 1.60 -11.35
CA THR A 69 -10.30 0.29 -11.66
C THR A 69 -11.18 0.26 -12.91
N ARG A 70 -11.66 1.41 -13.39
CA ARG A 70 -12.53 1.50 -14.57
C ARG A 70 -12.04 2.55 -15.57
N GLY A 71 -12.20 2.22 -16.85
CA GLY A 71 -11.71 3.05 -17.95
C GLY A 71 -10.19 3.00 -17.99
N LEU A 72 -9.55 4.09 -17.56
CA LEU A 72 -8.11 4.22 -17.56
C LEU A 72 -7.46 3.37 -16.47
N ARG A 73 -6.69 2.36 -16.85
CA ARG A 73 -5.92 1.55 -15.91
C ARG A 73 -4.59 2.22 -15.66
N GLY A 74 -4.34 2.64 -14.43
CA GLY A 74 -3.09 3.31 -14.05
C GLY A 74 -2.97 3.52 -12.56
N GLU A 75 -1.75 3.82 -12.12
CA GLU A 75 -1.43 4.19 -10.75
C GLU A 75 -1.58 5.71 -10.58
N ALA A 76 -2.45 6.13 -9.67
CA ALA A 76 -2.71 7.53 -9.34
C ALA A 76 -1.91 8.02 -8.12
N GLY A 77 -0.81 7.34 -7.79
CA GLY A 77 0.03 7.60 -6.62
C GLY A 77 -0.02 6.47 -5.60
N PHE A 78 0.28 6.78 -4.34
CA PHE A 78 0.30 5.82 -3.25
C PHE A 78 -0.18 6.47 -1.95
N VAL A 79 -0.63 5.64 -1.01
CA VAL A 79 -0.92 6.01 0.37
C VAL A 79 -0.04 5.15 1.28
N ASP A 80 0.72 5.80 2.14
CA ASP A 80 1.51 5.13 3.15
C ASP A 80 0.62 4.84 4.37
N VAL A 81 0.75 3.63 4.91
CA VAL A 81 0.06 3.19 6.13
C VAL A 81 1.13 2.83 7.15
N ASP A 82 1.05 3.38 8.35
CA ASP A 82 1.95 3.02 9.45
C ASP A 82 1.85 1.51 9.73
N ALA A 83 2.96 0.79 9.60
CA ALA A 83 2.95 -0.67 9.68
C ALA A 83 2.71 -1.18 11.12
N ARG A 84 2.81 -0.31 12.13
CA ARG A 84 2.63 -0.67 13.55
C ARG A 84 1.22 -0.39 14.05
N SER A 85 0.58 0.67 13.59
CA SER A 85 -0.75 1.11 14.06
C SER A 85 -1.84 0.90 13.01
N GLY A 86 -1.44 0.82 11.74
CA GLY A 86 -2.33 0.86 10.61
C GLY A 86 -2.98 2.23 10.35
N GLU A 87 -2.44 3.29 10.94
CA GLU A 87 -2.83 4.67 10.65
C GLU A 87 -2.49 5.01 9.19
N LEU A 88 -3.44 5.61 8.46
CA LEU A 88 -3.15 6.14 7.12
C LEU A 88 -2.41 7.47 7.25
N LEU A 89 -1.28 7.58 6.58
CA LEU A 89 -0.45 8.79 6.56
C LEU A 89 -0.94 9.72 5.46
N VAL A 90 -2.15 10.25 5.64
CA VAL A 90 -2.83 11.14 4.70
C VAL A 90 -3.05 12.51 5.33
N THR A 91 -3.08 13.54 4.49
CA THR A 91 -3.43 14.90 4.88
C THR A 91 -4.77 15.28 4.24
N ASP A 92 -5.32 16.42 4.64
CA ASP A 92 -6.53 16.98 4.02
C ASP A 92 -6.35 17.35 2.53
N GLN A 93 -5.11 17.36 2.02
CA GLN A 93 -4.79 17.61 0.61
C GLN A 93 -4.66 16.32 -0.22
N THR A 94 -4.43 15.18 0.44
CA THR A 94 -4.18 13.90 -0.25
C THR A 94 -5.31 13.48 -1.20
N PRO A 95 -6.61 13.63 -0.86
CA PRO A 95 -7.69 13.36 -1.81
C PRO A 95 -7.59 14.17 -3.12
N GLN A 96 -7.29 15.47 -3.01
CA GLN A 96 -7.22 16.41 -4.12
C GLN A 96 -6.03 16.09 -5.02
N GLU A 97 -4.89 15.72 -4.44
CA GLU A 97 -3.70 15.29 -5.19
C GLU A 97 -3.96 14.00 -5.98
N ILE A 98 -4.61 13.01 -5.38
CA ILE A 98 -4.99 11.77 -6.06
C ILE A 98 -5.96 12.08 -7.21
N LEU A 99 -6.97 12.92 -6.97
CA LEU A 99 -7.92 13.32 -8.02
C LEU A 99 -7.24 14.09 -9.16
N ALA A 100 -6.27 14.95 -8.86
CA ALA A 100 -5.49 15.66 -9.88
C ALA A 100 -4.70 14.68 -10.76
N ARG A 101 -4.07 13.66 -10.15
CA ARG A 101 -3.35 12.60 -10.88
C ARG A 101 -4.28 11.75 -11.73
N VAL A 102 -5.46 11.39 -11.23
CA VAL A 102 -6.49 10.68 -12.02
C VAL A 102 -6.92 11.50 -13.23
N LYS A 103 -7.12 12.83 -13.05
CA LYS A 103 -7.47 13.73 -14.17
C LYS A 103 -6.35 13.84 -15.20
N ALA A 104 -5.09 13.95 -14.75
CA ALA A 104 -3.94 13.99 -15.64
C ALA A 104 -3.83 12.71 -16.48
N LEU A 105 -3.98 11.55 -15.82
CA LEU A 105 -4.05 10.25 -16.48
C LEU A 105 -5.15 10.23 -17.56
N ALA A 106 -6.35 10.69 -17.25
CA ALA A 106 -7.45 10.74 -18.21
C ALA A 106 -7.20 11.72 -19.39
N GLY A 107 -6.51 12.84 -19.13
CA GLY A 107 -6.15 13.83 -20.14
C GLY A 107 -5.10 13.35 -21.14
N ASP A 108 -4.11 12.58 -20.67
CA ASP A 108 -3.05 12.00 -21.52
C ASP A 108 -3.57 10.93 -22.51
N THR A 109 -4.79 10.42 -22.32
CA THR A 109 -5.36 9.35 -23.15
C THR A 109 -6.42 9.86 -24.13
N ALA A 110 -6.66 11.17 -24.21
CA ALA A 110 -7.47 11.73 -25.29
C ALA A 110 -6.72 11.59 -26.63
N PRO A 111 -7.28 10.93 -27.65
CA PRO A 111 -6.61 10.80 -28.94
C PRO A 111 -6.49 12.17 -29.60
N HIS A 112 -5.30 12.49 -30.09
CA HIS A 112 -5.11 13.45 -31.18
C HIS A 112 -5.60 12.84 -32.49
#